data_AF-A0A0Q0GJA6-F1
#
_entry.id   AF-A0A0Q0GJA6-F1
#
_cell.length_a   1.000
_cell.length_b   1.000
_cell.length_c   1.000
_cell.angle_alpha   90.00
_cell.angle_beta   90.00
_cell.angle_gamma   90.00
#
_symmetry.space_group_name_H-M   'P 1'
#
loop_
_entity.id
_entity.type
_entity.pdbx_description
1 polymer ?
#
loop_
_entity_poly.entity_id
_entity_poly.type
_entity_poly.pdbx_seq_one_letter_code
_entity_poly.pdbx_strand_id
1 'polypeptide(L)'
;MSRYGPEYWDKYGSYRTPIAFHLSLLVLLRAYFIWVIAALSRRPELDLMSLFFKSKNDFFIAISIGAIAIMPTFLFCLRRPRDSHQQSARLAMAWRYMRWPLLVCAITDLSWLTIQAAHSHYRFSLFLAVQMVIVFWVMWYLAKSRYLKVFFNDWPEPTEKADDKNAK
;
A
#
# COMPACT_ATOMS: atom_id res chain seq x y z
N MET A 1 -11.21 20.73 -15.29
CA MET A 1 -11.70 19.68 -14.37
C MET A 1 -12.24 18.53 -15.22
N SER A 2 -11.46 17.47 -15.47
CA SER A 2 -11.97 16.30 -16.20
C SER A 2 -12.83 15.48 -15.23
N ARG A 3 -14.14 15.65 -15.34
CA ARG A 3 -15.15 14.93 -14.56
C ARG A 3 -15.11 13.47 -15.03
N TYR A 4 -14.62 12.55 -14.18
CA TYR A 4 -14.68 11.12 -14.45
C TYR A 4 -16.15 10.67 -14.52
N GLY A 5 -16.45 9.72 -15.41
CA GLY A 5 -17.80 9.22 -15.64
C GLY A 5 -18.42 8.51 -14.43
N PRO A 6 -19.74 8.29 -14.44
CA PRO A 6 -20.47 7.63 -13.34
C PRO A 6 -19.94 6.24 -13.00
N GLU A 7 -19.25 5.56 -13.91
CA GLU A 7 -18.63 4.25 -13.70
C GLU A 7 -17.51 4.22 -12.63
N TYR A 8 -16.96 5.38 -12.28
CA TYR A 8 -15.91 5.51 -11.26
C TYR A 8 -16.45 5.78 -9.85
N TRP A 9 -17.77 5.89 -9.70
CA TRP A 9 -18.44 6.16 -8.42
C TRP A 9 -18.98 4.86 -7.81
N ASP A 10 -18.73 4.67 -6.52
CA ASP A 10 -19.36 3.61 -5.73
C ASP A 10 -20.79 4.01 -5.32
N LYS A 11 -21.62 3.02 -4.92
CA LYS A 11 -23.02 3.21 -4.50
C LYS A 11 -23.21 4.24 -3.38
N TYR A 12 -22.14 4.55 -2.64
CA TYR A 12 -22.12 5.49 -1.52
C TYR A 12 -21.53 6.86 -1.88
N GLY A 13 -21.34 7.17 -3.17
CA GLY A 13 -20.86 8.48 -3.61
C GLY A 13 -19.37 8.72 -3.37
N SER A 14 -18.56 7.67 -3.17
CA SER A 14 -17.10 7.80 -3.09
C SER A 14 -16.44 7.12 -4.29
N TYR A 15 -15.26 7.59 -4.71
CA TYR A 15 -14.56 6.99 -5.84
C TYR A 15 -14.21 5.52 -5.58
N ARG A 16 -14.53 4.67 -6.56
CA ARG A 16 -14.21 3.24 -6.51
C ARG A 16 -12.70 3.06 -6.40
N THR A 17 -12.30 2.24 -5.44
CA THR A 17 -10.90 1.93 -5.17
C THR A 17 -10.26 1.31 -6.42
N PRO A 18 -9.18 1.89 -6.96
CA PRO A 18 -8.57 1.38 -8.17
C PRO A 18 -7.95 0.00 -7.88
N ILE A 19 -8.20 -0.98 -8.76
CA ILE A 19 -7.62 -2.33 -8.63
C ILE A 19 -6.09 -2.25 -8.53
N ALA A 20 -5.48 -1.36 -9.30
CA ALA A 20 -4.04 -1.11 -9.27
C ALA A 20 -3.51 -0.62 -7.90
N PHE A 21 -4.32 0.04 -7.08
CA PHE A 21 -3.93 0.40 -5.71
C PHE A 21 -3.85 -0.84 -4.81
N HIS A 22 -4.82 -1.75 -4.90
CA HIS A 22 -4.76 -3.03 -4.18
C HIS A 22 -3.57 -3.87 -4.63
N LEU A 23 -3.31 -3.92 -5.93
CA LEU A 23 -2.11 -4.60 -6.46
C LEU A 23 -0.82 -3.96 -5.92
N SER A 24 -0.76 -2.63 -5.85
CA SER A 24 0.39 -1.92 -5.28
C SER A 24 0.60 -2.28 -3.81
N LEU A 25 -0.47 -2.30 -3.01
CA LEU A 25 -0.40 -2.72 -1.60
C LEU A 25 0.04 -4.18 -1.46
N LEU A 26 -0.49 -5.07 -2.30
CA LEU A 26 -0.11 -6.49 -2.30
C LEU A 26 1.40 -6.66 -2.55
N VAL A 27 1.93 -5.95 -3.55
CA VAL A 27 3.36 -5.99 -3.89
C VAL A 27 4.22 -5.45 -2.76
N LEU A 28 3.85 -4.32 -2.15
CA LEU A 28 4.62 -3.70 -1.07
C LEU A 28 4.55 -4.50 0.24
N LEU A 29 3.42 -5.15 0.52
CA LEU A 29 3.20 -5.97 1.72
C LEU A 29 3.60 -7.44 1.52
N ARG A 30 4.20 -7.82 0.39
CA ARG A 30 4.58 -9.22 0.10
C ARG A 30 5.41 -9.86 1.21
N ALA A 31 6.31 -9.11 1.84
CA ALA A 31 7.16 -9.61 2.92
C ALA A 31 6.32 -10.01 4.15
N TYR A 32 5.26 -9.26 4.45
CA TYR A 32 4.31 -9.59 5.51
C TYR A 32 3.45 -10.79 5.15
N PHE A 33 3.01 -10.93 3.89
CA PHE A 33 2.27 -12.12 3.47
C PHE A 33 3.13 -13.38 3.59
N ILE A 34 4.38 -13.33 3.13
CA ILE A 34 5.33 -14.44 3.28
C ILE A 34 5.57 -14.75 4.77
N TRP A 35 5.74 -13.72 5.59
CA TRP A 35 5.90 -13.89 7.04
C TRP A 35 4.68 -14.54 7.70
N VAL A 36 3.47 -14.08 7.38
CA VAL A 36 2.23 -14.64 7.93
C VAL A 36 2.04 -16.08 7.48
N ILE A 37 2.30 -16.41 6.21
CA ILE A 37 2.24 -17.78 5.70
C ILE A 37 3.28 -18.66 6.41
N ALA A 38 4.51 -18.16 6.59
CA ALA A 38 5.55 -18.87 7.32
C ALA A 38 5.17 -19.10 8.79
N ALA A 39 4.57 -18.09 9.46
CA ALA A 39 4.11 -18.20 10.84
C ALA A 39 2.91 -19.15 11.01
N LEU A 40 2.01 -19.19 10.03
CA LEU A 40 0.86 -20.11 10.01
C LEU A 40 1.27 -21.55 9.66
N SER A 41 2.31 -21.71 8.85
CA SER A 41 2.90 -23.00 8.54
C SER A 41 3.61 -23.55 9.78
N ARG A 42 2.89 -24.30 10.62
CA ARG A 42 3.44 -24.98 11.81
C ARG A 42 4.42 -26.13 11.47
N ARG A 43 4.95 -26.18 10.24
CA ARG A 43 5.91 -27.17 9.75
C ARG A 43 7.32 -26.55 9.85
N PRO A 44 8.07 -26.80 10.94
CA PRO A 44 9.41 -26.24 11.13
C PRO A 44 10.43 -26.75 10.10
N GLU A 45 10.13 -27.85 9.43
CA GLU A 45 10.96 -28.50 8.41
C GLU A 45 10.91 -27.83 7.03
N LEU A 46 9.88 -27.01 6.76
CA LEU A 46 9.81 -26.13 5.60
C LEU A 46 10.13 -24.73 6.07
N ASP A 47 11.41 -24.39 6.17
CA ASP A 47 11.85 -23.02 6.41
C ASP A 47 11.53 -22.18 5.16
N LEU A 48 10.26 -21.85 4.98
CA LEU A 48 9.71 -21.04 3.90
C LEU A 48 10.46 -19.72 3.77
N MET A 49 10.97 -19.20 4.89
CA MET A 49 11.77 -18.00 4.92
C MET A 49 13.08 -18.19 4.16
N SER A 50 13.75 -19.34 4.29
CA SER A 50 14.97 -19.68 3.54
C SER A 50 14.77 -19.85 2.04
N LEU A 51 13.53 -20.18 1.60
CA LEU A 51 13.19 -20.31 0.19
C LEU A 51 13.07 -18.94 -0.51
N PHE A 52 12.58 -17.93 0.21
CA PHE A 52 12.35 -16.59 -0.35
C PHE A 52 13.45 -15.59 0.02
N PHE A 53 14.15 -15.78 1.13
CA PHE A 53 15.18 -14.88 1.64
C PHE A 53 16.50 -15.62 1.82
N LYS A 54 17.54 -15.11 1.16
CA LYS A 54 18.90 -15.66 1.24
C LYS A 54 19.51 -15.50 2.64
N SER A 55 19.11 -14.45 3.36
CA SER A 55 19.54 -14.19 4.74
C SER A 55 18.39 -13.67 5.60
N LYS A 56 18.51 -13.86 6.92
CA LYS A 56 17.57 -13.26 7.90
C LYS A 56 17.57 -11.72 7.82
N ASN A 57 18.70 -11.11 7.45
CA ASN A 57 18.80 -9.66 7.34
C ASN A 57 17.94 -9.11 6.20
N ASP A 58 17.95 -9.79 5.03
CA ASP A 58 17.14 -9.40 3.88
C ASP A 58 15.65 -9.41 4.21
N PHE A 59 15.22 -10.37 5.02
CA PHE A 59 13.86 -10.44 5.53
C PHE A 59 13.51 -9.29 6.46
N PHE A 60 14.33 -9.02 7.48
CA PHE A 60 14.04 -7.94 8.42
C PHE A 60 13.97 -6.60 7.72
N ILE A 61 14.85 -6.36 6.75
CA ILE A 61 14.85 -5.16 5.94
C ILE A 61 13.59 -5.09 5.07
N ALA A 62 13.20 -6.19 4.42
CA ALA A 62 11.95 -6.23 3.64
C ALA A 62 10.70 -5.97 4.50
N ILE A 63 10.66 -6.48 5.73
CA ILE A 63 9.59 -6.17 6.70
C ILE A 63 9.64 -4.70 7.12
N SER A 64 10.82 -4.17 7.46
CA SER A 64 10.98 -2.77 7.85
C SER A 64 10.52 -1.81 6.74
N ILE A 65 10.82 -2.12 5.48
CA ILE A 65 10.34 -1.36 4.32
C ILE A 65 8.82 -1.48 4.21
N GLY A 66 8.28 -2.70 4.24
CA GLY A 66 6.84 -2.93 4.17
C GLY A 66 6.04 -2.28 5.31
N ALA A 67 6.65 -2.05 6.47
CA ALA A 67 6.02 -1.39 7.61
C ALA A 67 5.53 0.03 7.25
N ILE A 68 6.26 0.70 6.36
CA ILE A 68 5.88 2.02 5.84
C ILE A 68 4.57 1.93 5.05
N ALA A 69 4.32 0.81 4.37
CA ALA A 69 3.07 0.53 3.66
C ALA A 69 1.92 0.01 4.56
N ILE A 70 2.19 -0.34 5.83
CA ILE A 70 1.11 -0.69 6.78
C ILE A 70 0.33 0.55 7.21
N MET A 71 1.00 1.67 7.49
CA MET A 71 0.36 2.95 7.83
C MET A 71 -0.77 3.35 6.85
N PRO A 72 -0.53 3.39 5.52
CA PRO A 72 -1.57 3.70 4.53
C PRO A 72 -2.65 2.62 4.44
N THR A 73 -2.29 1.36 4.62
CA THR A 73 -3.24 0.25 4.61
C THR A 73 -4.19 0.30 5.82
N PHE A 74 -3.67 0.61 6.99
CA PHE A 74 -4.46 0.74 8.21
C PHE A 74 -5.45 1.90 8.13
N LEU A 75 -4.99 3.05 7.63
CA LEU A 75 -5.84 4.21 7.40
C LEU A 75 -6.87 3.97 6.29
N PHE A 76 -6.55 3.16 5.29
CA PHE A 76 -7.52 2.70 4.30
C PHE A 76 -8.62 1.83 4.94
N CYS A 77 -8.27 0.89 5.82
CA CYS A 77 -9.24 0.10 6.59
C CYS A 77 -10.11 0.98 7.50
N LEU A 78 -9.59 2.13 7.95
CA LEU A 78 -10.31 3.09 8.77
C LEU A 78 -11.24 4.04 7.99
N ARG A 79 -11.29 3.96 6.65
CA ARG A 79 -12.17 4.77 5.77
C ARG A 79 -13.68 4.52 5.97
N ARG A 80 -14.08 3.76 6.99
CA ARG A 80 -15.51 3.57 7.33
C ARG A 80 -16.13 4.91 7.75
N PRO A 81 -17.31 5.29 7.21
CA PRO A 81 -18.01 6.50 7.62
C PRO A 81 -18.22 6.49 9.15
N ARG A 82 -17.74 7.54 9.81
CA ARG A 82 -17.84 7.73 11.27
C ARG A 82 -18.74 8.90 11.56
N ASP A 83 -19.48 8.78 12.66
CA ASP A 83 -20.44 9.80 13.14
C ASP A 83 -19.78 11.10 13.67
N SER A 84 -18.44 11.21 13.69
CA SER A 84 -17.73 12.36 14.26
C SER A 84 -17.03 13.18 13.18
N HIS A 85 -17.52 14.41 12.96
CA HIS A 85 -17.03 15.37 11.97
C HIS A 85 -15.55 15.72 12.17
N GLN A 86 -15.10 15.94 13.42
CA GLN A 86 -13.72 16.33 13.72
C GLN A 86 -12.70 15.20 13.46
N GLN A 87 -13.06 13.95 13.74
CA GLN A 87 -12.20 12.80 13.47
C GLN A 87 -12.12 12.51 11.96
N SER A 88 -13.23 12.68 11.25
CA SER A 88 -13.28 12.57 9.78
C SER A 88 -12.35 13.57 9.10
N ALA A 89 -12.34 14.84 9.55
CA ALA A 89 -11.49 15.89 8.98
C ALA A 89 -9.97 15.63 9.19
N ARG A 90 -9.56 15.16 10.38
CA ARG A 90 -8.15 14.80 10.65
C ARG A 90 -7.69 13.62 9.79
N LEU A 91 -8.55 12.61 9.63
CA LEU A 91 -8.26 11.45 8.79
C LEU A 91 -8.22 11.81 7.31
N ALA A 92 -9.09 12.70 6.83
CA ALA A 92 -9.06 13.23 5.46
C ALA A 92 -7.72 13.93 5.16
N MET A 93 -7.22 14.73 6.11
CA MET A 93 -5.93 15.40 5.97
C MET A 93 -4.78 14.39 5.93
N ALA A 94 -4.77 13.40 6.82
CA ALA A 94 -3.78 12.31 6.80
C ALA A 94 -3.85 11.47 5.51
N TRP A 95 -5.05 11.23 5.00
CA TRP A 95 -5.31 10.49 3.76
C TRP A 95 -4.75 11.19 2.52
N ARG A 96 -4.79 12.51 2.48
CA ARG A 96 -4.21 13.29 1.37
C ARG A 96 -2.69 13.18 1.30
N TYR A 97 -2.01 12.99 2.44
CA TYR A 97 -0.56 12.79 2.49
C TYR A 97 -0.13 11.34 2.24
N MET A 98 -1.06 10.40 2.19
CA MET A 98 -0.81 8.96 2.15
C MET A 98 -0.06 8.45 0.91
N ARG A 99 -0.07 9.25 -0.14
CA ARG A 99 0.69 8.97 -1.36
C ARG A 99 2.21 8.99 -1.11
N TRP A 100 2.68 9.87 -0.24
CA TRP A 100 4.11 10.01 0.06
C TRP A 100 4.72 8.78 0.75
N PRO A 101 4.16 8.24 1.85
CA PRO A 101 4.73 7.05 2.49
C PRO A 101 4.74 5.85 1.55
N LEU A 102 3.72 5.66 0.70
CA LEU A 102 3.72 4.57 -0.29
C LEU A 102 4.79 4.76 -1.36
N LEU A 103 5.02 5.99 -1.83
CA LEU A 103 6.05 6.28 -2.81
C LEU A 103 7.45 6.10 -2.22
N VAL A 104 7.68 6.56 -0.98
CA VAL A 104 8.91 6.33 -0.23
C VAL A 104 9.13 4.82 -0.04
N CYS A 105 8.10 4.07 0.36
CA CYS A 105 8.17 2.62 0.49
C CYS A 105 8.60 1.94 -0.84
N ALA A 106 8.02 2.35 -1.96
CA ALA A 106 8.36 1.78 -3.27
C ALA A 106 9.79 2.12 -3.72
N ILE A 107 10.25 3.36 -3.46
CA ILE A 107 11.63 3.79 -3.77
C ILE A 107 12.63 3.00 -2.92
N THR A 108 12.37 2.86 -1.62
CA THR A 108 13.26 2.12 -0.72
C THR A 108 13.28 0.63 -1.08
N ASP A 109 12.14 0.04 -1.44
CA ASP A 109 12.06 -1.36 -1.90
C ASP A 109 12.86 -1.58 -3.20
N LEU A 110 12.74 -0.68 -4.17
CA LEU A 110 13.51 -0.74 -5.43
C LEU A 110 15.01 -0.58 -5.19
N SER A 111 15.39 0.35 -4.30
CA SER A 111 16.79 0.56 -3.90
C SER A 111 17.36 -0.69 -3.25
N TRP A 112 16.60 -1.34 -2.37
CA TRP A 112 17.00 -2.57 -1.71
C TRP A 112 17.19 -3.74 -2.68
N LEU A 113 16.28 -3.91 -3.65
CA LEU A 113 16.42 -4.92 -4.70
C LEU A 113 17.67 -4.71 -5.57
N THR A 114 18.00 -3.44 -5.84
CA THR A 114 19.21 -3.07 -6.59
C THR A 114 20.48 -3.43 -5.82
N ILE A 115 20.50 -3.20 -4.50
CA ILE A 115 21.59 -3.60 -3.61
C ILE A 115 21.73 -5.13 -3.57
N GLN A 116 20.63 -5.88 -3.46
CA GLN A 116 20.66 -7.35 -3.53
C GLN A 116 21.19 -7.87 -4.87
N ALA A 117 20.85 -7.22 -5.99
CA ALA A 117 21.38 -7.56 -7.31
C ALA A 117 22.90 -7.38 -7.36
N ALA A 118 23.40 -6.26 -6.81
CA ALA A 118 24.83 -5.94 -6.77
C ALA A 118 25.61 -6.95 -5.90
N HIS A 119 25.12 -7.29 -4.71
CA HIS A 119 25.74 -8.29 -3.84
C HIS A 119 25.76 -9.71 -4.43
N SER A 120 24.85 -10.00 -5.36
CA SER A 120 24.79 -11.29 -6.04
C SER A 120 25.70 -11.37 -7.27
N HIS A 121 26.65 -10.42 -7.43
CA HIS A 121 27.54 -10.29 -8.60
C HIS A 121 26.77 -10.23 -9.93
N TYR A 122 25.56 -9.67 -9.94
CA TYR A 122 24.68 -9.63 -11.11
C TYR A 122 24.38 -11.01 -11.71
N ARG A 123 24.47 -12.10 -10.93
CA ARG A 123 23.95 -13.39 -11.36
C ARG A 123 22.47 -13.21 -11.67
N PHE A 124 22.12 -13.38 -12.94
CA PHE A 124 20.77 -13.13 -13.41
C PHE A 124 19.79 -14.09 -12.74
N SER A 125 18.97 -13.57 -11.84
CA SER A 125 17.87 -14.28 -11.21
C SER A 125 16.57 -13.75 -11.79
N LEU A 126 15.84 -14.62 -12.49
CA LEU A 126 14.55 -14.28 -13.09
C LEU A 126 13.57 -13.79 -12.01
N PHE A 127 13.61 -14.39 -10.82
CA PHE A 127 12.78 -13.99 -9.68
C PHE A 127 13.03 -12.53 -9.28
N LEU A 128 14.30 -12.14 -9.08
CA LEU A 128 14.69 -10.80 -8.69
C LEU A 128 14.36 -9.77 -9.79
N ALA A 129 14.56 -10.14 -11.07
CA ALA A 129 14.25 -9.30 -12.22
C ALA A 129 12.75 -9.00 -12.33
N VAL A 130 11.90 -10.03 -12.23
CA VAL A 130 10.44 -9.86 -12.24
C VAL A 130 9.99 -9.00 -11.07
N GLN A 131 10.54 -9.22 -9.88
CA GLN A 131 10.22 -8.44 -8.69
C GLN A 131 10.58 -6.95 -8.85
N MET A 132 11.76 -6.63 -9.41
CA MET A 132 12.15 -5.25 -9.72
C MET A 132 11.20 -4.60 -10.73
N VAL A 133 10.81 -5.30 -11.80
CA VAL A 133 9.88 -4.77 -12.81
C VAL A 133 8.51 -4.45 -12.19
N ILE A 134 7.99 -5.35 -11.35
CA ILE A 134 6.71 -5.14 -10.68
C ILE A 134 6.78 -3.92 -9.74
N VAL A 135 7.84 -3.82 -8.93
CA VAL A 135 8.03 -2.69 -8.00
C VAL A 135 8.21 -1.38 -8.74
N PHE A 136 8.98 -1.40 -9.83
CA PHE A 136 9.14 -0.22 -10.69
C PHE A 136 7.81 0.20 -11.31
N TRP A 137 6.99 -0.75 -11.77
CA TRP A 137 5.66 -0.46 -12.29
C TRP A 137 4.74 0.15 -11.23
N VAL A 138 4.78 -0.38 -10.01
CA VAL A 138 4.07 0.19 -8.85
C VAL A 138 4.54 1.61 -8.56
N MET A 139 5.86 1.84 -8.47
CA MET A 139 6.43 3.17 -8.26
C MET A 139 5.99 4.16 -9.35
N TRP A 140 6.07 3.76 -10.61
CA TRP A 140 5.63 4.56 -11.76
C TRP A 140 4.13 4.88 -11.69
N TYR A 141 3.31 3.89 -11.35
CA TYR A 141 1.87 4.06 -11.17
C TYR A 141 1.58 5.08 -10.06
N LEU A 142 2.23 4.96 -8.90
CA LEU A 142 2.08 5.92 -7.80
C LEU A 142 2.59 7.32 -8.13
N ALA A 143 3.62 7.45 -8.98
CA ALA A 143 4.18 8.73 -9.40
C ALA A 143 3.32 9.44 -10.47
N LYS A 144 2.76 8.70 -11.45
CA LYS A 144 2.09 9.30 -12.61
C LYS A 144 0.55 9.25 -12.57
N SER A 145 -0.04 8.37 -11.77
CA SER A 145 -1.50 8.16 -11.79
C SER A 145 -2.28 9.39 -11.33
N ARG A 146 -2.95 10.05 -12.29
CA ARG A 146 -3.86 11.18 -12.04
C ARG A 146 -5.11 10.73 -11.27
N TYR A 147 -5.57 9.49 -11.48
CA TYR A 147 -6.71 8.91 -10.79
C TYR A 147 -6.43 8.75 -9.28
N LEU A 148 -5.22 8.31 -8.93
CA LEU A 148 -4.81 8.18 -7.52
C LEU A 148 -4.83 9.53 -6.80
N LYS A 149 -4.42 10.61 -7.48
CA LYS A 149 -4.44 11.96 -6.92
C LYS A 149 -5.87 12.42 -6.60
N VAL A 150 -6.84 12.06 -7.43
CA VAL A 150 -8.26 12.36 -7.18
C VAL A 150 -8.82 11.46 -6.09
N PHE A 151 -8.49 10.17 -6.09
CA PHE A 151 -8.91 9.21 -5.07
C PHE A 151 -8.36 9.52 -3.65
N PHE A 152 -7.13 10.04 -3.54
CA PHE A 152 -6.56 10.50 -2.27
C PHE A 152 -7.09 11.87 -1.83
N ASN A 153 -7.66 12.64 -2.75
CA ASN A 153 -8.28 13.92 -2.44
C ASN A 153 -9.78 13.79 -2.16
N ASP A 154 -10.37 12.63 -2.47
CA ASP A 154 -11.75 12.28 -2.17
C ASP A 154 -11.84 11.57 -0.81
N TRP A 155 -12.53 12.20 0.13
CA TRP A 155 -12.85 11.64 1.44
C TRP A 155 -14.37 11.68 1.63
N PRO A 156 -15.01 10.59 2.08
CA PRO A 156 -16.46 10.56 2.25
C PRO A 156 -16.91 11.63 3.25
N GLU A 157 -17.92 12.42 2.87
CA GLU A 157 -18.52 13.41 3.76
C GLU A 157 -19.19 12.71 4.96
N PRO A 158 -19.14 13.31 6.16
CA PRO A 158 -19.84 12.78 7.32
C PRO A 158 -21.33 12.61 7.01
N THR A 159 -21.91 11.48 7.41
CA THR A 159 -23.35 11.24 7.26
C THR A 159 -24.16 12.30 7.99
N GLU A 160 -25.31 12.70 7.45
CA GLU A 160 -26.28 13.70 7.99
C GLU A 160 -26.54 13.58 9.51
N LYS A 161 -26.49 12.35 10.06
CA LYS A 161 -26.59 12.07 11.51
C LYS A 161 -25.49 12.71 12.39
N ALA A 162 -24.35 13.07 11.81
CA ALA A 162 -23.23 13.73 12.48
C ALA A 162 -23.40 15.26 12.52
N ASP A 163 -24.15 15.81 11.57
CA ASP A 163 -24.44 17.25 11.48
C ASP A 163 -25.44 17.64 12.59
N ASP A 164 -26.47 16.81 12.77
CA ASP A 164 -27.51 16.98 13.80
C ASP A 164 -26.98 16.90 15.25
N LYS A 165 -25.83 16.24 15.47
CA LYS A 165 -25.17 16.14 16.79
C LYS A 165 -24.28 17.32 17.13
N ASN A 166 -23.79 18.08 16.14
CA ASN A 166 -23.00 19.30 16.37
C ASN A 166 -23.88 20.56 16.34
N ALA A 167 -25.12 20.47 15.87
CA ALA A 167 -26.12 21.54 15.88
C ALA A 167 -26.89 21.65 17.22
N LYS A 168 -26.61 20.74 18.17
CA LYS A 168 -27.16 20.72 19.54
C LYS A 168 -26.07 21.01 20.57
#